data_AF-A0A7K4II69-F1
#
_entry.id   AF-A0A7K4II69-F1
#
_cell.length_a   1.000
_cell.length_b   1.000
_cell.length_c   1.000
_cell.angle_alpha   90.00
_cell.angle_beta   90.00
_cell.angle_gamma   90.00
#
_symmetry.space_group_name_H-M   'P 1'
#
loop_
_entity.id
_entity.type
_entity.pdbx_description
1 polymer ?
#
loop_
_entity_poly.entity_id
_entity_poly.type
_entity_poly.pdbx_seq_one_letter_code
_entity_poly.pdbx_strand_id
1 'polypeptide(L)'
;MSDLVDRVERARSLMNEAMKMCNESIVEFSQGRDSKDVVDTVWESYRRVEHAIILIRLSIGDEYAPDRESLEDSSDIGGLLVKASDALSEAIGRLDSDLNEVLRKARVSRDALRSVLSRFKMR
;
A
#
# COMPACT_ATOMS: atom_id res chain seq x y z
N MET A 1 24.86 8.12 9.89
CA MET A 1 23.82 7.68 8.92
C MET A 1 23.04 8.93 8.55
N SER A 2 22.74 9.16 7.27
CA SER A 2 21.99 10.36 6.85
C SER A 2 20.51 10.15 7.16
N ASP A 3 19.83 11.18 7.68
CA ASP A 3 18.38 11.19 7.97
C ASP A 3 17.52 10.68 6.79
N LEU A 4 18.01 10.88 5.56
CA LEU A 4 17.41 10.38 4.32
C LEU A 4 17.46 8.84 4.23
N VAL A 5 18.63 8.25 4.50
CA VAL A 5 18.85 6.80 4.41
C VAL A 5 17.96 6.09 5.42
N ASP A 6 17.92 6.59 6.66
CA ASP A 6 17.08 6.04 7.73
C ASP A 6 15.58 6.08 7.36
N ARG A 7 15.10 7.16 6.72
CA ARG A 7 13.70 7.28 6.28
C ARG A 7 13.37 6.29 5.18
N VAL A 8 14.25 6.14 4.19
CA VAL A 8 14.05 5.22 3.06
C VAL A 8 14.07 3.76 3.54
N GLU A 9 14.97 3.40 4.45
CA GLU A 9 15.01 2.05 5.05
C GLU A 9 13.74 1.74 5.87
N ARG A 10 13.25 2.70 6.67
CA ARG A 10 11.99 2.53 7.39
C ARG A 10 10.79 2.40 6.45
N ALA A 11 10.74 3.22 5.39
CA ALA A 11 9.71 3.09 4.37
C ALA A 11 9.75 1.71 3.70
N ARG A 12 10.95 1.20 3.41
CA ARG A 12 11.15 -0.17 2.89
C ARG A 12 10.58 -1.23 3.83
N SER A 13 10.87 -1.14 5.13
CA SER A 13 10.36 -2.11 6.11
C SER A 13 8.84 -2.11 6.16
N LEU A 14 8.24 -0.91 6.24
CA LEU A 14 6.78 -0.74 6.28
C LEU A 14 6.10 -1.28 5.02
N MET A 15 6.65 -1.02 3.83
CA MET A 15 6.10 -1.56 2.57
C MET A 15 6.20 -3.07 2.49
N ASN A 16 7.32 -3.67 2.92
CA ASN A 16 7.47 -5.13 2.94
C ASN A 16 6.46 -5.78 3.88
N GLU A 17 6.27 -5.22 5.08
CA GLU A 17 5.25 -5.69 6.02
C GLU A 17 3.84 -5.54 5.45
N ALA A 18 3.54 -4.39 4.83
CA ALA A 18 2.25 -4.14 4.19
C ALA A 18 1.98 -5.14 3.05
N MET A 19 2.99 -5.43 2.23
CA MET A 19 2.90 -6.38 1.11
C MET A 19 2.65 -7.79 1.63
N LYS A 20 3.34 -8.20 2.70
CA LYS A 20 3.11 -9.49 3.36
C LYS A 20 1.66 -9.62 3.83
N MET A 21 1.15 -8.62 4.55
CA MET A 21 -0.25 -8.59 5.03
C MET A 21 -1.26 -8.58 3.88
N CYS A 22 -0.96 -7.87 2.79
CA CYS A 22 -1.79 -7.86 1.60
C CYS A 22 -1.85 -9.26 0.94
N ASN A 23 -0.71 -9.94 0.83
CA ASN A 23 -0.64 -11.30 0.31
C ASN A 23 -1.35 -12.33 1.21
N GLU A 24 -1.23 -12.18 2.53
CA GLU A 24 -2.01 -12.97 3.49
C GLU A 24 -3.51 -12.75 3.26
N SER A 25 -3.94 -11.50 3.12
CA SER A 25 -5.36 -11.16 2.84
C SER A 25 -5.86 -11.76 1.53
N ILE A 26 -5.03 -11.83 0.47
CA ILE A 26 -5.37 -12.50 -0.80
C ILE A 26 -5.66 -13.99 -0.55
N VAL A 27 -4.76 -14.67 0.16
CA VAL A 27 -4.90 -16.10 0.47
C VAL A 27 -6.14 -16.35 1.31
N GLU A 28 -6.33 -15.58 2.38
CA GLU A 28 -7.48 -15.72 3.28
C GLU A 28 -8.81 -15.47 2.58
N PHE A 29 -8.89 -14.43 1.75
CA PHE A 29 -10.06 -14.13 0.95
C PHE A 29 -10.37 -15.25 -0.05
N SER A 30 -9.36 -15.77 -0.73
CA SER A 30 -9.52 -16.89 -1.69
C SER A 30 -10.00 -18.18 -1.04
N GLN A 31 -9.72 -18.38 0.25
CA GLN A 31 -10.15 -19.52 1.06
C GLN A 31 -11.54 -19.32 1.67
N GLY A 32 -12.18 -18.16 1.46
CA GLY A 32 -13.48 -17.84 2.03
C GLY A 32 -13.46 -17.68 3.56
N ARG A 33 -12.32 -17.24 4.13
CA ARG A 33 -12.25 -16.91 5.57
C ARG A 33 -13.19 -15.77 5.95
N ASP A 34 -13.41 -15.62 7.26
CA ASP A 34 -14.26 -14.56 7.79
C ASP A 34 -13.78 -13.19 7.29
N SER A 35 -14.75 -12.43 6.76
CA SER A 35 -14.57 -11.05 6.32
C SER A 35 -13.90 -10.16 7.37
N LYS A 36 -14.10 -10.42 8.67
CA LYS A 36 -13.52 -9.59 9.73
C LYS A 36 -12.00 -9.70 9.81
N ASP A 37 -11.46 -10.92 9.77
CA ASP A 37 -10.01 -11.15 9.87
C ASP A 37 -9.28 -10.57 8.65
N VAL A 38 -9.90 -10.70 7.47
CA VAL A 38 -9.41 -10.07 6.23
C VAL A 38 -9.45 -8.54 6.34
N VAL A 39 -10.52 -7.96 6.87
CA VAL A 39 -10.64 -6.50 7.06
C VAL A 39 -9.58 -5.95 7.99
N ASP A 40 -9.34 -6.60 9.13
CA ASP A 40 -8.36 -6.16 10.11
C ASP A 40 -6.94 -6.20 9.50
N THR A 41 -6.62 -7.26 8.74
CA THR A 41 -5.33 -7.39 8.04
C THR A 41 -5.17 -6.36 6.93
N VAL A 42 -6.21 -6.10 6.13
CA VAL A 42 -6.19 -5.07 5.08
C VAL A 42 -6.06 -3.67 5.68
N TRP A 43 -6.75 -3.39 6.79
CA TRP A 43 -6.62 -2.12 7.51
C TRP A 43 -5.19 -1.90 7.98
N GLU A 44 -4.57 -2.94 8.52
CA GLU A 44 -3.22 -2.85 9.05
C GLU A 44 -2.15 -2.71 7.96
N SER A 45 -2.36 -3.36 6.81
CA SER A 45 -1.59 -3.11 5.59
C SER A 45 -1.73 -1.65 5.15
N TYR A 46 -2.97 -1.14 5.06
CA TYR A 46 -3.25 0.24 4.65
C TYR A 46 -2.52 1.28 5.51
N ARG A 47 -2.56 1.15 6.85
CA ARG A 47 -1.87 2.08 7.76
C ARG A 47 -0.36 2.11 7.55
N ARG A 48 0.26 0.95 7.26
CA ARG A 48 1.70 0.88 6.96
C ARG A 48 2.05 1.57 5.67
N VAL A 49 1.24 1.40 4.63
CA VAL A 49 1.45 2.11 3.35
C VAL A 49 1.34 3.62 3.54
N GLU A 50 0.35 4.11 4.29
CA GLU A 50 0.23 5.54 4.65
C GLU A 50 1.49 6.05 5.34
N HIS A 51 2.00 5.31 6.33
CA HIS A 51 3.22 5.70 7.03
C HIS A 51 4.45 5.71 6.11
N ALA A 52 4.59 4.70 5.24
CA ALA A 52 5.67 4.66 4.25
C ALA A 52 5.60 5.85 3.27
N ILE A 53 4.39 6.21 2.80
CA ILE A 53 4.16 7.39 1.96
C ILE A 53 4.65 8.67 2.65
N ILE A 54 4.34 8.86 3.94
CA ILE A 54 4.79 10.03 4.70
C ILE A 54 6.32 10.10 4.73
N LEU A 55 6.99 8.98 5.04
CA LEU A 55 8.45 8.94 5.09
C LEU A 55 9.10 9.27 3.75
N ILE A 56 8.54 8.75 2.64
CA ILE A 56 9.06 9.03 1.29
C ILE A 56 8.86 10.50 0.90
N ARG A 57 7.71 11.09 1.22
CA ARG A 57 7.48 12.53 0.99
C ARG A 57 8.50 13.39 1.71
N LEU A 58 8.75 13.08 2.98
CA LEU A 58 9.77 13.76 3.79
C LEU A 58 11.19 13.57 3.23
N SER A 59 11.45 12.47 2.51
CA SER A 59 12.73 12.21 1.83
C SER A 59 12.89 13.00 0.53
N ILE A 60 11.80 13.21 -0.22
CA ILE A 60 11.80 13.97 -1.48
C ILE A 60 11.79 15.49 -1.23
N GLY A 61 11.37 15.92 -0.03
CA GLY A 61 11.15 17.33 0.26
C GLY A 61 9.84 17.87 -0.35
N ASP A 62 8.94 16.97 -0.75
CA ASP A 62 7.62 17.33 -1.27
C ASP A 62 6.62 17.44 -0.11
N GLU A 63 6.37 18.67 0.33
CA GLU A 63 5.42 18.94 1.40
C GLU A 63 3.97 18.74 1.00
N TYR A 64 3.56 18.81 -0.28
CA TYR A 64 2.17 18.49 -0.68
C TYR A 64 1.94 18.52 -2.21
N ALA A 65 1.69 17.36 -2.81
CA ALA A 65 0.89 17.23 -4.03
C ALA A 65 -0.06 16.01 -3.92
N PRO A 66 -1.39 16.19 -3.87
CA PRO A 66 -2.32 15.08 -3.93
C PRO A 66 -2.51 14.66 -5.38
N ASP A 67 -1.67 13.75 -5.89
CA ASP A 67 -2.00 13.06 -7.13
C ASP A 67 -3.11 12.06 -6.82
N ARG A 68 -4.35 12.44 -7.16
CA ARG A 68 -5.45 11.50 -7.27
C ARG A 68 -5.36 10.87 -8.65
N GLU A 69 -4.63 9.77 -8.77
CA GLU A 69 -4.87 8.86 -9.89
C GLU A 69 -6.27 8.27 -9.70
N SER A 70 -7.15 8.50 -10.68
CA SER A 70 -8.45 7.84 -10.74
C SER A 70 -8.19 6.34 -10.88
N LEU A 71 -8.37 5.58 -9.80
CA LEU A 71 -8.37 4.13 -9.91
C LEU A 71 -9.52 3.71 -10.83
N GLU A 72 -9.19 3.11 -11.97
CA GLU A 72 -10.20 2.36 -12.73
C GLU A 72 -10.83 1.30 -11.81
N ASP A 73 -12.16 1.28 -11.83
CA ASP A 73 -13.06 0.52 -10.96
C ASP A 73 -12.90 -0.99 -11.15
N SER A 74 -11.87 -1.59 -10.54
CA SER A 74 -11.95 -3.01 -10.21
C SER A 74 -13.03 -3.16 -9.14
N SER A 75 -14.21 -3.67 -9.51
CA SER A 75 -15.31 -3.92 -8.56
C SER A 75 -14.98 -5.08 -7.61
N ASP A 76 -14.07 -5.96 -8.00
CA ASP A 76 -13.70 -7.16 -7.25
C ASP A 76 -12.65 -6.90 -6.15
N ILE A 77 -12.90 -7.44 -4.96
CA ILE A 77 -12.00 -7.36 -3.79
C ILE A 77 -10.69 -8.09 -4.07
N GLY A 78 -10.75 -9.29 -4.66
CA GLY A 78 -9.55 -10.07 -4.99
C GLY A 78 -8.63 -9.33 -5.94
N GLY A 79 -9.18 -8.81 -7.05
CA GLY A 79 -8.45 -7.98 -8.00
C GLY A 79 -7.84 -6.72 -7.38
N LEU A 80 -8.53 -6.06 -6.44
CA LEU A 80 -7.99 -4.90 -5.73
C LEU A 80 -6.83 -5.26 -4.79
N LEU A 81 -6.89 -6.40 -4.11
CA LEU A 81 -5.80 -6.87 -3.26
C LEU A 81 -4.56 -7.23 -4.10
N VAL A 82 -4.74 -7.90 -5.24
CA VAL A 82 -3.63 -8.18 -6.18
C VAL A 82 -3.01 -6.87 -6.67
N LYS A 83 -3.84 -5.91 -7.11
CA LYS A 83 -3.38 -4.58 -7.54
C LYS A 83 -2.58 -3.87 -6.44
N ALA A 84 -3.01 -3.95 -5.18
CA ALA A 84 -2.30 -3.36 -4.06
C ALA A 84 -0.94 -4.01 -3.82
N SER A 85 -0.86 -5.34 -3.94
CA SER A 85 0.38 -6.11 -3.78
C SER A 85 1.38 -5.83 -4.91
N ASP A 86 0.94 -5.86 -6.16
CA ASP A 86 1.79 -5.58 -7.34
C ASP A 86 2.37 -4.16 -7.26
N ALA A 87 1.53 -3.18 -6.89
CA ALA A 87 1.98 -1.80 -6.71
C ALA A 87 3.02 -1.66 -5.58
N LEU A 88 2.89 -2.41 -4.47
CA LEU A 88 3.91 -2.43 -3.41
C LEU A 88 5.21 -3.07 -3.87
N SER A 89 5.13 -4.20 -4.58
CA SER A 89 6.29 -4.88 -5.16
C SER A 89 7.08 -3.94 -6.09
N GLU A 90 6.37 -3.24 -6.97
CA GLU A 90 6.97 -2.23 -7.85
C GLU A 90 7.58 -1.05 -7.08
N ALA A 91 6.90 -0.55 -6.04
CA ALA A 91 7.44 0.52 -5.20
C ALA A 91 8.73 0.07 -4.50
N ILE A 92 8.75 -1.12 -3.90
CA ILE A 92 9.90 -1.66 -3.18
C ILE A 92 11.10 -1.83 -4.12
N GLY A 93 10.87 -2.31 -5.34
CA GLY A 93 11.90 -2.50 -6.36
C GLY A 93 12.55 -1.21 -6.86
N ARG A 94 11.97 -0.04 -6.57
CA ARG A 94 12.46 1.28 -7.04
C ARG A 94 12.97 2.19 -5.91
N LEU A 95 12.96 1.74 -4.66
CA LEU A 95 13.32 2.56 -3.48
C LEU A 95 14.73 3.18 -3.55
N ASP A 96 15.67 2.54 -4.24
CA ASP A 96 17.05 3.03 -4.37
C ASP A 96 17.29 3.85 -5.65
N SER A 97 16.30 3.96 -6.53
CA SER A 97 16.48 4.54 -7.87
C SER A 97 15.56 5.73 -8.17
N ASP A 98 14.30 5.69 -7.75
CA ASP A 98 13.32 6.72 -8.09
C ASP A 98 12.23 6.86 -7.01
N LEU A 99 12.48 7.76 -6.05
CA LEU A 99 11.54 8.00 -4.94
C LEU A 99 10.20 8.60 -5.40
N ASN A 100 10.16 9.33 -6.52
CA ASN A 100 8.90 9.89 -7.03
C ASN A 100 8.00 8.77 -7.55
N GLU A 101 8.56 7.82 -8.29
CA GLU A 101 7.80 6.66 -8.74
C GLU A 101 7.41 5.75 -7.58
N VAL A 102 8.29 5.55 -6.59
CA VAL A 102 7.96 4.82 -5.35
C VAL A 102 6.74 5.45 -4.69
N LEU A 103 6.70 6.78 -4.56
CA LEU A 103 5.58 7.51 -3.99
C LEU A 103 4.30 7.29 -4.81
N ARG A 104 4.37 7.36 -6.14
CA ARG A 104 3.22 7.11 -7.02
C ARG A 104 2.68 5.70 -6.84
N LYS A 105 3.54 4.68 -6.85
CA LYS A 105 3.14 3.28 -6.69
C LYS A 105 2.60 2.97 -5.30
N ALA A 106 3.18 3.54 -4.25
CA ALA A 106 2.66 3.42 -2.90
C ALA A 106 1.25 4.03 -2.78
N ARG A 107 0.97 5.16 -3.44
CA ARG A 107 -0.38 5.75 -3.50
C ARG A 107 -1.38 4.85 -4.20
N VAL A 108 -1.00 4.23 -5.33
CA VAL A 108 -1.85 3.24 -6.02
C VAL A 108 -2.22 2.09 -5.08
N SER A 109 -1.24 1.55 -4.34
CA SER A 109 -1.50 0.49 -3.37
C SER A 109 -2.45 0.93 -2.26
N ARG A 110 -2.18 2.08 -1.64
CA ARG A 110 -3.05 2.69 -0.62
C ARG A 110 -4.49 2.83 -1.11
N ASP A 111 -4.68 3.37 -2.31
CA ASP A 111 -6.02 3.65 -2.82
C ASP A 111 -6.77 2.35 -3.15
N ALA A 112 -6.06 1.31 -3.60
CA ALA A 112 -6.63 -0.02 -3.80
C ALA A 112 -7.04 -0.66 -2.45
N LEU A 113 -6.20 -0.60 -1.42
CA LEU A 113 -6.53 -1.08 -0.07
C LEU A 113 -7.72 -0.31 0.53
N ARG A 114 -7.76 1.00 0.36
CA ARG A 114 -8.90 1.84 0.75
C ARG A 114 -10.20 1.40 0.06
N SER A 115 -10.12 1.06 -1.22
CA SER A 115 -11.24 0.56 -2.02
C SER A 115 -11.72 -0.83 -1.56
N VAL A 116 -10.82 -1.69 -1.09
CA VAL A 116 -11.18 -2.95 -0.43
C VAL A 116 -11.95 -2.67 0.87
N LEU A 117 -11.40 -1.82 1.73
CA LEU A 117 -12.02 -1.48 3.02
C LEU A 117 -13.41 -0.86 2.87
N SER A 118 -13.63 -0.02 1.86
CA SER A 118 -14.96 0.57 1.61
C SER A 118 -16.00 -0.48 1.21
N ARG A 119 -15.58 -1.55 0.52
CA ARG A 119 -16.47 -2.64 0.10
C ARG A 119 -16.90 -3.52 1.28
N PHE A 120 -16.01 -3.75 2.24
CA PHE A 120 -16.37 -4.45 3.47
C PHE A 120 -17.31 -3.64 4.37
N LYS A 121 -17.24 -2.30 4.35
CA LYS A 121 -18.18 -1.44 5.10
C LYS A 121 -19.60 -1.38 4.52
N MET A 122 -19.81 -1.84 3.29
CA MET A 122 -21.10 -1.84 2.60
C MET A 122 -21.88 -3.17 2.75
N ARG A 123 -21.30 -4.18 3.41
CA ARG A 123 -21.94 -5.47 3.72
C ARG A 123 -22.42 -5.49 5.17
#